data_AF-A0A7S1SJR1-F1
#
_entry.id   AF-A0A7S1SJR1-F1
#
_cell.length_a   1.000
_cell.length_b   1.000
_cell.length_c   1.000
_cell.angle_alpha   90.00
_cell.angle_beta   90.00
_cell.angle_gamma   90.00
#
_symmetry.space_group_name_H-M   'P 1'
#
loop_
_entity.id
_entity.type
_entity.pdbx_description
1 polymer ?
#
loop_
_entity_poly.entity_id
_entity_poly.type
_entity_poly.pdbx_seq_one_letter_code
_entity_poly.pdbx_strand_id
1 'polypeptide(L)'
;MGAAGGPCRSRSAAMSFPNATHFRLHPLHTAAADIFSRHRRRPTTIFRPPAASSASAVEQHSIHSSARVTARVVTFNVLSTKLATPTWFTSCSPEELDSELRLPRILAQLAPEVDARALVCLQEVSQAWAGPLYTFFLKRGYTFVYASYGGQHDGYMGVGIAVP
;
A
#
# COMPACT_ATOMS: atom_id res chain seq x y z
N MET A 1 42.29 -22.94 -30.54
CA MET A 1 41.51 -24.12 -30.14
C MET A 1 40.36 -23.64 -29.28
N GLY A 2 39.13 -23.76 -29.79
CA GLY A 2 37.93 -23.22 -29.17
C GLY A 2 37.48 -24.03 -27.95
N ALA A 3 37.05 -23.34 -26.91
CA ALA A 3 36.32 -23.94 -25.80
C ALA A 3 34.82 -23.71 -26.08
N ALA A 4 34.12 -24.83 -26.28
CA ALA A 4 32.71 -24.88 -26.60
C ALA A 4 31.86 -24.31 -25.45
N GLY A 5 30.99 -23.36 -25.79
CA GLY A 5 29.89 -22.93 -24.93
C GLY A 5 28.91 -24.08 -24.75
N GLY A 6 28.76 -24.55 -23.52
CA GLY A 6 27.67 -25.41 -23.12
C GLY A 6 26.38 -24.60 -22.97
N PRO A 7 25.21 -25.12 -23.37
CA PRO A 7 23.95 -24.40 -23.27
C PRO A 7 23.57 -24.19 -21.80
N CYS A 8 23.47 -22.93 -21.39
CA CYS A 8 22.85 -22.54 -20.14
C CYS A 8 21.40 -23.01 -20.18
N ARG A 9 21.08 -24.04 -19.38
CA ARG A 9 19.75 -24.61 -19.30
C ARG A 9 18.81 -23.52 -18.79
N SER A 10 17.96 -23.01 -19.67
CA SER A 10 16.80 -22.18 -19.36
C SER A 10 15.81 -23.01 -18.52
N ARG A 11 16.08 -23.11 -17.21
CA ARG A 11 15.03 -23.41 -16.25
C ARG A 11 14.34 -22.09 -15.97
N SER A 12 13.18 -21.93 -16.61
CA SER A 12 12.12 -21.02 -16.18
C SER A 12 11.75 -21.39 -14.74
N ALA A 13 12.51 -20.87 -13.78
CA ALA A 13 12.13 -20.86 -12.39
C ALA A 13 11.34 -19.57 -12.20
N ALA A 14 10.02 -19.69 -12.35
CA ALA A 14 9.12 -18.72 -11.79
C ALA A 14 9.54 -18.52 -10.32
N MET A 15 10.09 -17.35 -10.01
CA MET A 15 10.28 -16.89 -8.64
C MET A 15 8.89 -16.70 -8.05
N SER A 16 8.29 -17.80 -7.59
CA SER A 16 7.07 -17.80 -6.81
C SER A 16 7.46 -17.42 -5.39
N PHE A 17 7.37 -16.12 -5.10
CA PHE A 17 7.33 -15.63 -3.74
C PHE A 17 5.86 -15.59 -3.30
N PRO A 18 5.50 -16.18 -2.14
CA PRO A 18 4.11 -16.27 -1.72
C PRO A 18 3.67 -14.94 -1.13
N ASN A 19 3.16 -14.00 -1.93
CA ASN A 19 2.66 -12.72 -1.41
C ASN A 19 1.20 -12.47 -1.79
N ALA A 20 0.31 -13.10 -1.01
CA ALA A 20 -1.03 -12.59 -0.78
C ALA A 20 -1.46 -12.99 0.63
N THR A 21 -0.98 -12.25 1.64
CA THR A 21 -1.47 -12.42 3.01
C THR A 21 -2.75 -11.60 3.14
N HIS A 22 -3.89 -12.27 3.26
CA HIS A 22 -5.16 -11.64 3.60
C HIS A 22 -5.06 -11.03 5.01
N PHE A 23 -4.82 -9.72 5.09
CA PHE A 23 -4.89 -9.00 6.35
C PHE A 23 -6.34 -8.65 6.66
N ARG A 24 -6.88 -9.25 7.72
CA ARG A 24 -8.18 -8.91 8.28
C ARG A 24 -7.98 -7.77 9.28
N LEU A 25 -8.28 -6.54 8.89
CA LEU A 25 -8.27 -5.40 9.82
C LEU A 25 -9.44 -5.56 10.81
N HIS A 26 -9.12 -5.71 12.09
CA HIS A 26 -10.08 -5.57 13.18
C HIS A 26 -10.24 -4.08 13.51
N PRO A 27 -11.48 -3.59 13.73
CA PRO A 27 -11.69 -2.20 14.11
C PRO A 27 -11.12 -1.96 15.51
N LEU A 28 -10.16 -1.04 15.62
CA LEU A 28 -9.71 -0.51 16.89
C LEU A 28 -10.79 0.43 17.44
N HIS A 29 -11.26 0.14 18.65
CA HIS A 29 -12.18 0.96 19.41
C HIS A 29 -11.61 2.36 19.63
N THR A 30 -12.38 3.39 19.25
CA THR A 30 -12.15 4.78 19.60
C THR A 30 -12.37 4.96 21.11
N ALA A 31 -11.32 5.29 21.85
CA ALA A 31 -11.41 5.73 23.22
C ALA A 31 -10.55 6.99 23.40
N ALA A 32 -11.21 8.16 23.38
CA ALA A 32 -10.70 9.38 23.98
C ALA A 32 -11.91 10.26 24.31
N ALA A 33 -12.45 10.04 25.51
CA ALA A 33 -13.46 10.90 26.11
C ALA A 33 -12.80 12.12 26.76
N ASP A 34 -13.48 13.25 26.61
CA ASP A 34 -13.19 14.57 27.15
C ASP A 34 -12.80 14.58 28.63
N ILE A 35 -11.70 15.28 28.95
CA ILE A 35 -11.36 15.70 30.31
C ILE A 35 -10.79 17.13 30.26
N PHE A 36 -11.62 18.15 30.50
CA PHE A 36 -11.25 19.20 31.46
C PHE A 36 -12.46 19.97 31.99
N SER A 37 -12.62 19.88 33.31
CA SER A 37 -13.57 20.60 34.16
C SER A 37 -13.06 22.01 34.49
N ARG A 38 -13.96 23.00 34.62
CA ARG A 38 -14.06 23.88 35.82
C ARG A 38 -15.12 25.00 35.68
N HIS A 39 -15.87 25.17 36.79
CA HIS A 39 -16.45 26.41 37.35
C HIS A 39 -17.72 26.98 36.65
N ARG A 40 -18.90 27.16 37.27
CA ARG A 40 -19.29 27.70 38.59
C ARG A 40 -20.74 27.30 38.95
N ARG A 41 -21.10 27.41 40.24
CA ARG A 41 -22.40 27.06 40.84
C ARG A 41 -23.44 28.21 40.82
N ARG A 42 -24.70 27.84 40.55
CA ARG A 42 -26.04 28.28 41.10
C ARG A 42 -26.53 29.73 40.84
N PRO A 43 -27.87 30.03 40.80
CA PRO A 43 -28.95 29.39 41.56
C PRO A 43 -30.27 29.04 40.83
N THR A 44 -31.13 28.42 41.62
CA THR A 44 -32.42 27.75 41.42
C THR A 44 -33.57 28.67 40.96
N THR A 45 -34.37 28.20 39.99
CA THR A 45 -35.79 28.57 39.91
C THR A 45 -36.61 27.33 39.52
N ILE A 46 -37.64 27.09 40.31
CA ILE A 46 -38.60 25.98 40.22
C ILE A 46 -39.52 26.22 39.02
N PHE A 47 -39.64 25.25 38.11
CA PHE A 47 -40.71 25.23 37.11
C PHE A 47 -41.40 23.86 37.09
N ARG A 48 -42.73 23.89 37.26
CA ARG A 48 -43.66 22.75 37.32
C ARG A 48 -44.01 22.32 35.88
N PRO A 49 -44.15 21.01 35.57
CA PRO A 49 -44.33 20.54 34.20
C PRO A 49 -45.79 20.70 33.74
N PRO A 50 -46.06 20.89 32.42
CA PRO A 50 -47.32 20.48 31.84
C PRO A 50 -47.26 19.00 31.41
N ALA A 51 -48.38 18.32 31.60
CA ALA A 51 -48.58 16.92 31.27
C ALA A 51 -48.69 16.70 29.75
N ALA A 52 -48.16 15.55 29.33
CA ALA A 52 -48.50 14.73 28.16
C ALA A 52 -48.68 15.42 26.79
N SER A 53 -47.80 15.11 25.85
CA SER A 53 -48.21 14.62 24.52
C SER A 53 -47.01 14.15 23.71
N SER A 54 -47.27 13.16 22.87
CA SER A 54 -46.42 12.57 21.83
C SER A 54 -45.18 11.83 22.31
N ALA A 55 -45.29 10.50 22.24
CA ALA A 55 -44.15 9.60 22.14
C ALA A 55 -43.21 10.11 21.05
N SER A 56 -42.07 10.65 21.47
CA SER A 56 -40.95 10.90 20.57
C SER A 56 -40.54 9.53 20.04
N ALA A 57 -40.90 9.25 18.79
CA ALA A 57 -40.31 8.16 18.04
C ALA A 57 -38.80 8.36 18.14
N VAL A 58 -38.15 7.47 18.89
CA VAL A 58 -36.70 7.38 18.91
C VAL A 58 -36.35 7.05 17.47
N GLU A 59 -35.84 8.04 16.75
CA GLU A 59 -35.27 7.89 15.42
C GLU A 59 -34.08 6.96 15.58
N GLN A 60 -34.38 5.67 15.45
CA GLN A 60 -33.40 4.62 15.35
C GLN A 60 -32.56 4.97 14.13
N HIS A 61 -31.43 5.63 14.40
CA HIS A 61 -30.40 5.81 13.40
C HIS A 61 -30.07 4.43 12.89
N SER A 62 -30.57 4.16 11.69
CA SER A 62 -30.28 2.98 10.90
C SER A 62 -28.77 2.88 10.87
N ILE A 63 -28.23 1.97 11.69
CA ILE A 63 -26.86 1.51 11.56
C ILE A 63 -26.85 0.95 10.15
N HIS A 64 -26.37 1.75 9.20
CA HIS A 64 -26.13 1.32 7.85
C HIS A 64 -25.35 0.04 8.01
N SER A 65 -25.94 -1.08 7.60
CA SER A 65 -25.26 -2.35 7.55
C SER A 65 -24.04 -2.12 6.69
N SER A 66 -22.90 -1.84 7.35
CA SER A 66 -21.63 -1.57 6.71
C SER A 66 -21.31 -2.84 5.94
N ALA A 67 -21.54 -2.80 4.63
CA ALA A 67 -21.10 -3.86 3.76
C ALA A 67 -19.61 -4.04 4.03
N ARG A 68 -19.18 -5.26 4.36
CA ARG A 68 -17.77 -5.52 4.63
C ARG A 68 -16.96 -5.21 3.37
N VAL A 69 -16.22 -4.11 3.42
CA VAL A 69 -15.27 -3.77 2.38
C VAL A 69 -14.08 -4.72 2.53
N THR A 70 -13.89 -5.58 1.53
CA THR A 70 -12.70 -6.42 1.42
C THR A 70 -11.78 -5.78 0.40
N ALA A 71 -10.56 -5.47 0.80
CA ALA A 71 -9.54 -4.93 -0.08
C ALA A 71 -8.45 -5.98 -0.33
N ARG A 72 -8.00 -6.09 -1.57
CA ARG A 72 -6.79 -6.84 -1.90
C ARG A 72 -5.60 -5.90 -1.71
N VAL A 73 -4.61 -6.32 -0.94
CA VAL A 73 -3.41 -5.53 -0.68
C VAL A 73 -2.20 -6.35 -1.10
N VAL A 74 -1.33 -5.74 -1.89
CA VAL A 74 -0.10 -6.35 -2.39
C VAL A 74 1.08 -5.52 -1.95
N THR A 75 2.09 -6.18 -1.38
CA THR A 75 3.36 -5.55 -0.99
C THR A 75 4.48 -6.13 -1.82
N PHE A 76 5.30 -5.26 -2.42
CA PHE A 76 6.41 -5.72 -3.25
C PHE A 76 7.65 -4.84 -3.10
N ASN A 77 8.75 -5.46 -2.69
CA ASN A 77 10.05 -4.81 -2.69
C ASN A 77 10.65 -4.92 -4.10
N VAL A 78 10.85 -3.78 -4.76
CA VAL A 78 11.30 -3.76 -6.16
C VAL A 78 12.82 -3.75 -6.29
N LEU A 79 13.57 -3.73 -5.18
CA LEU A 79 15.03 -3.66 -5.10
C LEU A 79 15.60 -2.50 -5.91
N SER A 80 15.94 -1.40 -5.22
CA SER A 80 16.45 -0.19 -5.86
C SER A 80 17.58 -0.49 -6.85
N THR A 81 17.60 0.23 -7.97
CA THR A 81 18.57 0.03 -9.05
C THR A 81 20.01 0.15 -8.56
N LYS A 82 20.29 1.03 -7.59
CA LYS A 82 21.63 1.19 -7.01
C LYS A 82 22.05 0.04 -6.09
N LEU A 83 21.11 -0.72 -5.55
CA LEU A 83 21.39 -1.85 -4.68
C LEU A 83 21.61 -3.15 -5.46
N ALA A 84 21.13 -3.24 -6.70
CA ALA A 84 21.25 -4.41 -7.57
C ALA A 84 22.64 -4.54 -8.24
N THR A 85 23.66 -4.73 -7.43
CA THR A 85 25.05 -4.83 -7.91
C THR A 85 25.47 -6.28 -8.13
N PRO A 86 26.18 -6.62 -9.24
CA PRO A 86 26.59 -7.99 -9.53
C PRO A 86 27.49 -8.63 -8.47
N THR A 87 28.21 -7.82 -7.68
CA THR A 87 29.06 -8.29 -6.58
C THR A 87 28.28 -8.86 -5.41
N TRP A 88 27.06 -8.36 -5.18
CA TRP A 88 26.16 -8.87 -4.15
C TRP A 88 25.26 -9.99 -4.68
N PHE A 89 24.88 -9.92 -5.97
CA PHE A 89 24.01 -10.90 -6.63
C PHE A 89 24.81 -11.82 -7.57
N THR A 90 25.79 -12.54 -7.02
CA THR A 90 26.75 -13.34 -7.80
C THR A 90 26.14 -14.53 -8.56
N SER A 91 24.93 -14.95 -8.17
CA SER A 91 24.18 -16.01 -8.85
C SER A 91 23.34 -15.51 -10.04
N CYS A 92 23.19 -14.20 -10.18
CA CYS A 92 22.46 -13.59 -11.30
C CYS A 92 23.44 -13.23 -12.41
N SER A 93 23.00 -13.30 -13.67
CA SER A 93 23.82 -12.72 -14.73
C SER A 93 23.81 -11.19 -14.58
N PRO A 94 24.94 -10.50 -14.77
CA PRO A 94 25.01 -9.05 -14.58
C PRO A 94 24.02 -8.26 -15.44
N GLU A 95 23.71 -8.75 -16.64
CA GLU A 95 22.76 -8.13 -17.55
C GLU A 95 21.34 -8.16 -16.97
N GLU A 96 20.98 -9.20 -16.24
CA GLU A 96 19.66 -9.35 -15.61
C GLU A 96 19.45 -8.41 -14.42
N LEU A 97 20.53 -7.78 -13.92
CA LEU A 97 20.48 -6.77 -12.88
C LEU A 97 20.27 -5.34 -13.42
N ASP A 98 20.37 -5.16 -14.74
CA ASP A 98 20.19 -3.88 -15.40
C ASP A 98 18.78 -3.29 -15.17
N SER A 99 18.71 -1.98 -14.94
CA SER A 99 17.45 -1.32 -14.57
C SER A 99 16.43 -1.30 -15.70
N GLU A 100 16.90 -1.13 -16.95
CA GLU A 100 16.04 -1.02 -18.13
C GLU A 100 15.43 -2.38 -18.47
N LEU A 101 16.13 -3.48 -18.15
CA LEU A 101 15.61 -4.84 -18.32
C LEU A 101 14.67 -5.26 -17.19
N ARG A 102 14.93 -4.81 -15.95
CA ARG A 102 14.14 -5.19 -14.78
C ARG A 102 12.80 -4.48 -14.69
N LEU A 103 12.76 -3.18 -14.95
CA LEU A 103 11.54 -2.38 -14.77
C LEU A 103 10.35 -2.93 -15.57
N PRO A 104 10.45 -3.24 -16.88
CA PRO A 104 9.34 -3.81 -17.65
C PRO A 104 8.79 -5.11 -17.05
N ARG A 105 9.67 -5.96 -16.48
CA ARG A 105 9.28 -7.23 -15.86
C ARG A 105 8.57 -7.01 -14.53
N ILE A 106 9.02 -6.04 -13.74
CA ILE A 106 8.33 -5.62 -12.51
C ILE A 106 6.92 -5.11 -12.86
N LEU A 107 6.80 -4.24 -13.88
CA LEU A 107 5.50 -3.76 -14.32
C LEU A 107 4.59 -4.89 -14.81
N ALA A 108 5.15 -5.89 -15.51
CA ALA A 108 4.40 -7.08 -15.93
C ALA A 108 3.92 -7.93 -14.75
N GLN A 109 4.71 -8.04 -13.67
CA GLN A 109 4.29 -8.72 -12.44
C GLN A 109 3.20 -7.94 -11.68
N LEU A 110 3.27 -6.60 -11.68
CA LEU A 110 2.26 -5.75 -11.03
C LEU A 110 0.95 -5.67 -11.81
N ALA A 111 0.99 -5.77 -13.14
CA ALA A 111 -0.18 -5.65 -14.01
C ALA A 111 -1.40 -6.48 -13.56
N PRO A 112 -1.31 -7.81 -13.33
CA PRO A 112 -2.48 -8.59 -12.90
C PRO A 112 -3.04 -8.15 -11.55
N GLU A 113 -2.21 -7.66 -10.63
CA GLU A 113 -2.64 -7.17 -9.33
C GLU A 113 -3.39 -5.84 -9.44
N VAL A 114 -2.90 -4.96 -10.32
CA VAL A 114 -3.55 -3.69 -10.62
C VAL A 114 -4.89 -3.90 -11.33
N ASP A 115 -4.93 -4.86 -12.27
CA ASP A 115 -6.16 -5.26 -12.98
C ASP A 115 -7.20 -5.87 -12.00
N ALA A 116 -6.74 -6.55 -10.94
CA ALA A 116 -7.56 -7.04 -9.84
C ALA A 116 -7.97 -5.97 -8.81
N ARG A 117 -7.72 -4.68 -9.10
CA ARG A 117 -7.97 -3.53 -8.22
C ARG A 117 -7.29 -3.61 -6.84
N ALA A 118 -6.11 -4.22 -6.75
CA ALA A 118 -5.36 -4.29 -5.50
C ALA A 118 -4.77 -2.94 -5.09
N LEU A 119 -4.76 -2.64 -3.80
CA LEU A 119 -3.89 -1.59 -3.23
C LEU A 119 -2.45 -2.09 -3.28
N VAL A 120 -1.56 -1.34 -3.93
CA VAL A 120 -0.17 -1.75 -4.15
C VAL A 120 0.77 -0.91 -3.28
N CYS A 121 1.57 -1.57 -2.45
CA CYS A 121 2.60 -0.95 -1.62
C CYS A 121 3.99 -1.43 -2.07
N LEU A 122 4.78 -0.52 -2.63
CA LEU A 122 6.13 -0.78 -3.11
C LEU A 122 7.19 -0.30 -2.11
N GLN A 123 8.23 -1.11 -1.91
CA GLN A 123 9.43 -0.76 -1.12
C GLN A 123 10.67 -0.72 -2.00
N GLU A 124 11.70 -0.01 -1.54
CA GLU A 124 12.98 0.21 -2.24
C GLU A 124 12.81 0.75 -3.66
N VAL A 125 11.83 1.64 -3.84
CA VAL A 125 11.59 2.27 -5.13
C VAL A 125 12.65 3.32 -5.39
N SER A 126 13.54 3.08 -6.36
CA SER A 126 14.51 4.10 -6.80
C SER A 126 13.80 5.33 -7.37
N GLN A 127 14.37 6.52 -7.16
CA GLN A 127 13.80 7.76 -7.70
C GLN A 127 13.67 7.73 -9.23
N ALA A 128 14.60 7.06 -9.92
CA ALA A 128 14.55 6.90 -11.38
C ALA A 128 13.29 6.16 -11.86
N TRP A 129 12.75 5.25 -11.05
CA TRP A 129 11.53 4.50 -11.37
C TRP A 129 10.24 5.22 -10.96
N ALA A 130 10.31 6.32 -10.20
CA ALA A 130 9.12 7.04 -9.76
C ALA A 130 8.26 7.52 -10.95
N GLY A 131 8.86 8.19 -11.95
CA GLY A 131 8.16 8.68 -13.13
C GLY A 131 7.47 7.57 -13.96
N PRO A 132 8.19 6.50 -14.34
CA PRO A 132 7.59 5.35 -15.01
C PRO A 132 6.45 4.69 -14.21
N LEU A 133 6.61 4.53 -12.89
CA LEU A 133 5.57 3.96 -12.02
C LEU A 133 4.33 4.86 -11.96
N TYR A 134 4.52 6.18 -11.80
CA TYR A 134 3.42 7.16 -11.90
C TYR A 134 2.64 6.98 -13.20
N THR A 135 3.35 6.90 -14.33
CA THR A 135 2.71 6.73 -15.65
C THR A 135 1.96 5.41 -15.76
N PHE A 136 2.55 4.31 -15.26
CA PHE A 136 1.95 2.99 -15.29
C PHE A 136 0.63 2.91 -14.49
N PHE A 137 0.62 3.46 -13.27
CA PHE A 137 -0.55 3.47 -12.39
C PHE A 137 -1.60 4.48 -12.87
N LEU A 138 -1.20 5.69 -13.27
CA LEU A 138 -2.12 6.71 -13.77
C LEU A 138 -2.93 6.22 -14.98
N LYS A 139 -2.28 5.53 -15.92
CA LYS A 139 -2.95 4.93 -17.10
C LYS A 139 -4.00 3.88 -16.74
N ARG A 140 -3.98 3.35 -15.52
CA ARG A 140 -4.92 2.35 -14.99
C ARG A 140 -5.93 2.95 -14.00
N GLY A 141 -5.99 4.28 -13.90
CA GLY A 141 -6.90 5.00 -13.03
C GLY A 141 -6.49 5.00 -11.56
N TYR A 142 -5.22 4.71 -11.26
CA TYR A 142 -4.71 4.74 -9.89
C TYR A 142 -4.10 6.09 -9.55
N THR A 143 -4.27 6.49 -8.29
CA THR A 143 -3.43 7.52 -7.67
C THR A 143 -2.21 6.84 -7.06
N PHE A 144 -1.02 7.17 -7.56
CA PHE A 144 0.25 6.72 -6.99
C PHE A 144 0.85 7.85 -6.17
N VAL A 145 1.37 7.54 -4.99
CA VAL A 145 2.12 8.47 -4.14
C VAL A 145 3.48 7.85 -3.87
N TYR A 146 4.53 8.60 -4.17
CA TYR A 146 5.91 8.21 -3.90
C TYR A 146 6.52 9.14 -2.85
N ALA A 147 7.13 8.54 -1.83
CA ALA A 147 7.86 9.26 -0.79
C ALA A 147 9.28 8.65 -0.67
N SER A 148 10.28 9.46 -0.99
CA SER A 148 11.69 9.10 -0.83
C SER A 148 12.13 9.27 0.62
N TYR A 149 12.95 8.34 1.10
CA TYR A 149 13.64 8.44 2.40
C TYR A 149 15.15 8.20 2.28
N GLY A 150 15.60 7.71 1.12
CA GLY A 150 16.98 7.33 0.84
C GLY A 150 17.85 8.49 0.36
N GLY A 151 19.13 8.20 0.18
CA GLY A 151 20.14 9.14 -0.30
C GLY A 151 20.77 8.75 -1.63
N GLN A 152 21.80 9.48 -2.05
CA GLN A 152 22.46 9.21 -3.33
C GLN A 152 23.01 7.76 -3.45
N HIS A 153 23.42 7.15 -2.34
CA HIS A 153 24.01 5.81 -2.29
C HIS A 153 23.02 4.68 -2.56
N ASP A 154 21.72 4.89 -2.30
CA ASP A 154 20.66 3.92 -2.52
C ASP A 154 19.75 4.28 -3.71
N GLY A 155 20.08 5.35 -4.45
CA GLY A 155 19.28 5.83 -5.57
C GLY A 155 18.09 6.69 -5.15
N TYR A 156 18.20 7.35 -3.99
CA TYR A 156 17.15 8.12 -3.34
C TYR A 156 15.91 7.25 -3.13
N MET A 157 16.10 6.03 -2.63
CA MET A 157 15.03 5.04 -2.59
C MET A 157 13.91 5.45 -1.65
N GLY A 158 12.73 4.92 -1.91
CA GLY A 158 11.52 5.30 -1.19
C GLY A 158 10.49 4.20 -1.11
N VAL A 159 9.32 4.60 -0.67
CA VAL A 159 8.10 3.80 -0.73
C VAL A 159 7.14 4.40 -1.75
N GLY A 160 6.38 3.52 -2.39
CA GLY A 160 5.30 3.90 -3.29
C GLY A 160 3.98 3.27 -2.85
N ILE A 161 2.90 4.01 -2.85
CA ILE A 161 1.56 3.47 -2.58
C ILE A 161 0.66 3.84 -3.75
N ALA A 162 0.01 2.83 -4.35
CA ALA A 162 -0.97 3.01 -5.41
C ALA A 162 -2.35 2.59 -4.93
N VAL A 163 -3.33 3.48 -5.11
CA VAL A 163 -4.74 3.23 -4.77
C VAL A 163 -5.65 3.44 -6.01
N PRO A 164 -6.63 2.55 -6.25
CA PRO A 164 -7.54 2.61 -7.38
C PRO A 164 -8.70 3.62 -7.21
#